data_AF-A0A9E2IKV2-F1
#
_entry.id   AF-A0A9E2IKV2-F1
#
_cell.length_a   1.000
_cell.length_b   1.000
_cell.length_c   1.000
_cell.angle_alpha   90.00
_cell.angle_beta   90.00
_cell.angle_gamma   90.00
#
_symmetry.space_group_name_H-M   'P 1'
#
loop_
_entity.id
_entity.type
_entity.pdbx_description
1 polymer ?
#
loop_
_entity_poly.entity_id
_entity_poly.type
_entity_poly.pdbx_seq_one_letter_code
_entity_poly.pdbx_strand_id
1 'polypeptide(L)'
;MKKNIIIFISGILCAVIIGYGYKKIANNNYFSSLYNKVTSKMASRGISLVARATSDLLIADFNTDEAVRAWQLGNVQGELSSEYPTSGSTSMKLTFFPGKDASYAKIEKYFADHKELANWSGHEVLTMDIYNLNPERERMLLQIKDTSDEKLKIELYLEPNANNHIEVGVHQLSESLNTSSIKQLELFLWGNQAEKIFFIDNVRLLSQNTIRKNSMNEPLPVFEDNEITNVLAESFKNYSSGSRWWDELEIKNLCVVKDLKQSFTGRDLYVDCNKGSDLGDGSVMSPWRTISRAVQGLRPGDTLIIGAGRYRENINFSCAGTVDQPILIGPRGNGEVVIDASTILGEWQPHSNSISKVKCPEKPIAVVVDNKPLLPEFSLERVNQETWYYDEKEKLLYLSLPGENDPAKHEIGVIADSEKKDAIFLNHARYVTLYGLTVKFSNGKGIKILGDHNKVIKCNIAFNGSHGITTFSYGNTIATDTHIIKNNIYHNAIRNWPRGNGEYKGGGWDVGATGHSAANTYYIGNIVNKNGGEGLAASGKRSIFYDNIVMDNYSVNIYI
;
A
#
# COMPACT_ATOMS: atom_id res chain seq x y z
N MET A 1 -8.90 -1.93 26.58
CA MET A 1 -8.55 -3.37 26.74
C MET A 1 -8.12 -4.09 25.46
N LYS A 2 -8.54 -3.69 24.25
CA LYS A 2 -8.15 -4.36 22.98
C LYS A 2 -6.72 -4.06 22.47
N LYS A 3 -6.09 -2.96 22.89
CA LYS A 3 -4.70 -2.59 22.50
C LYS A 3 -3.60 -3.48 23.09
N ASN A 4 -3.87 -4.19 24.20
CA ASN A 4 -2.86 -4.97 24.92
C ASN A 4 -2.77 -6.43 24.46
N ILE A 5 -3.68 -6.89 23.60
CA ILE A 5 -3.71 -8.29 23.12
C ILE A 5 -2.77 -8.47 21.91
N ILE A 6 -2.66 -7.47 21.03
CA ILE A 6 -1.80 -7.50 19.84
C ILE A 6 -0.32 -7.43 20.21
N ILE A 7 0.04 -6.66 21.25
CA ILE A 7 1.42 -6.58 21.79
C ILE A 7 1.83 -7.92 22.45
N PHE A 8 0.87 -8.72 22.89
CA PHE A 8 1.13 -9.97 23.63
C PHE A 8 1.40 -11.17 22.72
N ILE A 9 0.82 -11.21 21.52
CA ILE A 9 0.98 -12.35 20.58
C ILE A 9 2.33 -12.26 19.85
N SER A 10 2.77 -11.06 19.48
CA SER A 10 4.13 -10.82 18.94
C SER A 10 5.23 -11.15 19.96
N GLY A 11 4.99 -10.88 21.25
CA GLY A 11 5.88 -11.29 22.34
C GLY A 11 5.98 -12.82 22.53
N ILE A 12 4.89 -13.56 22.30
CA ILE A 12 4.87 -15.03 22.41
C ILE A 12 5.60 -15.69 21.24
N LEU A 13 5.43 -15.18 20.01
CA LEU A 13 6.15 -15.73 18.85
C LEU A 13 7.66 -15.47 18.95
N CYS A 14 8.06 -14.28 19.40
CA CYS A 14 9.46 -13.98 19.75
C CYS A 14 9.99 -14.90 20.85
N ALA A 15 9.21 -15.17 21.90
CA ALA A 15 9.60 -16.09 22.97
C ALA A 15 9.74 -17.55 22.49
N VAL A 16 8.99 -17.97 21.48
CA VAL A 16 9.09 -19.32 20.88
C VAL A 16 10.36 -19.45 20.03
N ILE A 17 10.71 -18.43 19.25
CA ILE A 17 11.94 -18.40 18.44
C ILE A 17 13.18 -18.32 19.35
N ILE A 18 13.12 -17.50 20.40
CA ILE A 18 14.16 -17.41 21.43
C ILE A 18 14.25 -18.73 22.21
N GLY A 19 13.13 -19.34 22.59
CA GLY A 19 13.08 -20.60 23.33
C GLY A 19 13.62 -21.81 22.57
N TYR A 20 13.40 -21.90 21.25
CA TYR A 20 13.96 -22.96 20.43
C TYR A 20 15.46 -22.81 20.20
N GLY A 21 15.94 -21.56 20.01
CA GLY A 21 17.37 -21.26 19.91
C GLY A 21 18.15 -21.57 21.19
N TYR A 22 17.54 -21.40 22.35
CA TYR A 22 18.18 -21.60 23.65
C TYR A 22 18.04 -23.01 24.25
N LYS A 23 17.28 -23.93 23.65
CA LYS A 23 17.22 -25.34 24.11
C LYS A 23 18.59 -26.05 24.03
N LYS A 24 19.54 -25.46 23.30
CA LYS A 24 20.94 -25.91 23.23
C LYS A 24 21.81 -25.40 24.39
N ILE A 25 21.32 -24.46 25.21
CA ILE A 25 22.09 -23.77 26.25
C ILE A 25 21.26 -23.69 27.55
N ALA A 26 21.62 -24.55 28.50
CA ALA A 26 21.45 -24.43 29.96
C ALA A 26 20.16 -24.92 30.67
N ASN A 27 20.42 -25.76 31.68
CA ASN A 27 19.60 -26.08 32.85
C ASN A 27 19.26 -24.81 33.66
N ASN A 28 18.07 -24.22 33.49
CA ASN A 28 17.63 -23.12 34.36
C ASN A 28 16.11 -23.15 34.64
N ASN A 29 15.74 -23.26 35.92
CA ASN A 29 14.37 -23.50 36.40
C ASN A 29 13.38 -22.34 36.14
N TYR A 30 13.85 -21.17 35.71
CA TYR A 30 13.01 -20.01 35.44
C TYR A 30 12.27 -20.12 34.08
N PHE A 31 12.89 -20.79 33.09
CA PHE A 31 12.32 -20.91 31.73
C PHE A 31 11.36 -22.10 31.56
N SER A 32 11.45 -23.12 32.43
CA SER A 32 10.52 -24.25 32.44
C SER A 32 9.11 -23.85 32.85
N SER A 33 8.98 -22.89 33.78
CA SER A 33 7.69 -22.32 34.22
C SER A 33 6.98 -21.54 33.11
N LEU A 34 7.74 -20.75 32.34
CA LEU A 34 7.21 -20.00 31.20
C LEU A 34 6.82 -20.94 30.05
N TYR A 35 7.66 -21.92 29.73
CA TYR A 35 7.36 -22.96 28.74
C TYR A 35 6.10 -23.77 29.10
N ASN A 36 5.95 -24.19 30.35
CA ASN A 36 4.77 -24.93 30.83
C ASN A 36 3.50 -24.07 30.84
N LYS A 37 3.60 -22.76 31.11
CA LYS A 37 2.47 -21.83 31.00
C LYS A 37 2.07 -21.55 29.55
N VAL A 38 3.03 -21.46 28.63
CA VAL A 38 2.76 -21.26 27.20
C VAL A 38 2.14 -22.52 26.61
N THR A 39 2.69 -23.69 26.90
CA THR A 39 2.16 -24.98 26.42
C THR A 39 0.80 -25.33 27.02
N SER A 40 0.54 -25.06 28.31
CA SER A 40 -0.80 -25.27 28.88
C SER A 40 -1.85 -24.30 28.33
N LYS A 41 -1.44 -23.08 27.96
CA LYS A 41 -2.30 -22.06 27.35
C LYS A 41 -2.50 -22.27 25.84
N MET A 42 -1.57 -22.93 25.16
CA MET A 42 -1.74 -23.43 23.79
C MET A 42 -2.66 -24.66 23.76
N ALA A 43 -2.50 -25.59 24.70
CA ALA A 43 -3.37 -26.74 24.87
C ALA A 43 -4.82 -26.34 25.23
N SER A 44 -5.00 -25.33 26.08
CA SER A 44 -6.34 -24.82 26.45
C SER A 44 -7.01 -23.97 25.36
N ARG A 45 -6.27 -23.55 24.32
CA ARG A 45 -6.78 -22.82 23.16
C ARG A 45 -6.88 -23.66 21.89
N GLY A 46 -6.65 -24.97 21.98
CA GLY A 46 -6.72 -25.87 20.82
C GLY A 46 -5.68 -25.56 19.73
N ILE A 47 -4.60 -24.83 20.05
CA ILE A 47 -3.47 -24.61 19.13
C ILE A 47 -2.66 -25.91 19.10
N SER A 48 -3.21 -26.92 18.44
CA SER A 48 -2.41 -28.03 17.96
C SER A 48 -1.50 -27.51 16.83
N LEU A 49 -0.38 -28.18 16.59
CA LEU A 49 0.23 -28.17 15.27
C LEU A 49 -0.82 -28.75 14.31
N VAL A 50 -1.78 -27.93 13.87
CA VAL A 50 -2.80 -28.35 12.92
C VAL A 50 -2.05 -28.71 11.66
N ALA A 51 -2.16 -29.97 11.24
CA ALA A 51 -1.60 -30.40 9.97
C ALA A 51 -2.21 -29.53 8.87
N ARG A 52 -1.36 -28.79 8.15
CA ARG A 52 -1.83 -27.96 7.04
C ARG A 52 -2.45 -28.85 5.96
N ALA A 53 -3.58 -28.41 5.43
CA ALA A 53 -4.22 -29.05 4.30
C ALA A 53 -3.30 -28.97 3.08
N THR A 54 -3.19 -30.07 2.35
CA THR A 54 -2.34 -30.19 1.15
C THR A 54 -3.11 -30.01 -0.15
N SER A 55 -4.45 -29.99 -0.07
CA SER A 55 -5.41 -29.84 -1.17
C SER A 55 -6.54 -28.91 -0.76
N ASP A 56 -7.19 -28.29 -1.74
CA ASP A 56 -8.37 -27.45 -1.50
C ASP A 56 -9.58 -28.29 -1.07
N LEU A 57 -10.50 -27.62 -0.38
CA LEU A 57 -11.79 -28.18 0.00
C LEU A 57 -12.90 -27.43 -0.72
N LEU A 58 -13.52 -28.07 -1.71
CA LEU A 58 -14.68 -27.53 -2.40
C LEU A 58 -15.91 -27.66 -1.50
N ILE A 59 -16.60 -26.54 -1.27
CA ILE A 59 -17.86 -26.50 -0.50
C ILE A 59 -19.04 -26.53 -1.47
N ALA A 60 -19.01 -25.71 -2.52
CA ALA A 60 -20.04 -25.70 -3.57
C ALA A 60 -19.49 -25.09 -4.87
N ASP A 61 -19.72 -25.78 -6.00
CA ASP A 61 -19.43 -25.34 -7.38
C ASP A 61 -20.69 -25.22 -8.25
N PHE A 62 -21.86 -25.43 -7.64
CA PHE A 62 -23.18 -25.34 -8.27
C PHE A 62 -23.28 -25.98 -9.66
N ASN A 63 -22.66 -27.16 -9.85
CA ASN A 63 -22.86 -27.97 -11.06
C ASN A 63 -24.04 -28.97 -10.95
N THR A 64 -24.72 -29.00 -9.80
CA THR A 64 -25.86 -29.88 -9.54
C THR A 64 -26.95 -29.17 -8.71
N ASP A 65 -28.20 -29.59 -8.87
CA ASP A 65 -29.30 -29.07 -8.03
C ASP A 65 -29.12 -29.39 -6.53
N GLU A 66 -28.34 -30.42 -6.19
CA GLU A 66 -28.03 -30.77 -4.81
C GLU A 66 -27.20 -29.67 -4.12
N ALA A 67 -26.24 -29.09 -4.84
CA ALA A 67 -25.46 -27.96 -4.35
C ALA A 67 -26.33 -26.73 -4.05
N VAL A 68 -27.38 -26.48 -4.83
CA VAL A 68 -28.36 -25.41 -4.56
C VAL A 68 -29.21 -25.76 -3.33
N ARG A 69 -29.69 -27.02 -3.23
CA ARG A 69 -30.50 -27.50 -2.09
C ARG A 69 -29.76 -27.53 -0.76
N ALA A 70 -28.43 -27.57 -0.77
CA ALA A 70 -27.61 -27.45 0.44
C ALA A 70 -27.80 -26.09 1.15
N TRP A 71 -28.26 -25.07 0.42
CA TRP A 71 -28.52 -23.74 0.94
C TRP A 71 -29.96 -23.60 1.45
N GLN A 72 -30.10 -23.23 2.71
CA GLN A 72 -31.36 -22.80 3.30
C GLN A 72 -31.60 -21.33 2.98
N LEU A 73 -32.75 -21.03 2.38
CA LEU A 73 -33.11 -19.69 1.89
C LEU A 73 -34.24 -19.08 2.73
N GLY A 74 -34.09 -17.82 3.09
CA GLY A 74 -35.12 -17.03 3.78
C GLY A 74 -35.35 -15.70 3.06
N ASN A 75 -36.55 -15.51 2.51
CA ASN A 75 -36.89 -14.38 1.64
C ASN A 75 -35.94 -14.21 0.42
N VAL A 76 -35.44 -15.34 -0.08
CA VAL A 76 -34.55 -15.45 -1.24
C VAL A 76 -35.02 -16.62 -2.09
N GLN A 77 -35.02 -16.47 -3.41
CA GLN A 77 -35.15 -17.58 -4.36
C GLN A 77 -33.76 -17.95 -4.88
N GLY A 78 -33.45 -19.25 -4.88
CA GLY A 78 -32.20 -19.81 -5.37
C GLY A 78 -32.45 -20.81 -6.47
N GLU A 79 -31.78 -20.64 -7.61
CA GLU A 79 -31.92 -21.51 -8.77
C GLU A 79 -30.57 -21.71 -9.47
N LEU A 80 -30.40 -22.87 -10.10
CA LEU A 80 -29.25 -23.12 -10.96
C LEU A 80 -29.33 -22.22 -12.20
N SER A 81 -28.22 -21.61 -12.59
CA SER A 81 -28.15 -20.79 -13.81
C SER A 81 -26.89 -21.10 -14.61
N SER A 82 -26.99 -21.02 -15.94
CA SER A 82 -25.83 -21.05 -16.84
C SER A 82 -25.13 -19.68 -16.96
N GLU A 83 -25.62 -18.66 -16.26
CA GLU A 83 -25.08 -17.31 -16.29
C GLU A 83 -23.99 -17.13 -15.22
N TYR A 84 -22.92 -16.41 -15.58
CA TYR A 84 -21.80 -16.08 -14.70
C TYR A 84 -21.13 -17.24 -13.93
N PRO A 85 -20.94 -18.45 -14.51
CA PRO A 85 -20.14 -19.47 -13.86
C PRO A 85 -18.67 -19.04 -13.82
N THR A 86 -18.00 -19.26 -12.69
CA THR A 86 -16.54 -19.10 -12.53
C THR A 86 -15.85 -20.45 -12.41
N SER A 87 -16.59 -21.53 -12.19
CA SER A 87 -16.11 -22.90 -12.18
C SER A 87 -17.15 -23.85 -12.79
N GLY A 88 -16.76 -24.64 -13.80
CA GLY A 88 -17.70 -25.55 -14.45
C GLY A 88 -18.63 -24.82 -15.41
N SER A 89 -19.92 -25.20 -15.44
CA SER A 89 -20.88 -24.71 -16.44
C SER A 89 -22.05 -23.91 -15.87
N THR A 90 -22.23 -23.91 -14.56
CA THR A 90 -23.39 -23.30 -13.90
C THR A 90 -23.00 -22.64 -12.58
N SER A 91 -23.76 -21.62 -12.20
CA SER A 91 -23.69 -20.92 -10.92
C SER A 91 -25.03 -21.02 -10.19
N MET A 92 -25.12 -20.53 -8.96
CA MET A 92 -26.40 -20.35 -8.28
C MET A 92 -26.84 -18.89 -8.34
N LYS A 93 -27.97 -18.65 -9.01
CA LYS A 93 -28.65 -17.35 -9.00
C LYS A 93 -29.46 -17.20 -7.73
N LEU A 94 -29.23 -16.10 -7.01
CA LEU A 94 -29.91 -15.70 -5.79
C LEU A 94 -30.71 -14.43 -6.06
N THR A 95 -32.04 -14.52 -5.94
CA THR A 95 -32.95 -13.37 -6.04
C THR A 95 -33.47 -13.03 -4.65
N PHE A 96 -32.96 -11.93 -4.09
CA PHE A 96 -33.37 -11.39 -2.79
C PHE A 96 -34.56 -10.47 -2.97
N PHE A 97 -35.68 -10.78 -2.31
CA PHE A 97 -36.90 -9.99 -2.42
C PHE A 97 -36.93 -8.81 -1.42
N PRO A 98 -37.72 -7.75 -1.69
CA PRO A 98 -37.94 -6.69 -0.72
C PRO A 98 -38.52 -7.22 0.60
N GLY A 99 -38.10 -6.65 1.72
CA GLY A 99 -38.56 -7.08 3.04
C GLY A 99 -37.97 -6.23 4.18
N LYS A 100 -38.69 -6.17 5.30
CA LYS A 100 -38.24 -5.44 6.51
C LYS A 100 -37.20 -6.24 7.32
N ASP A 101 -37.24 -7.56 7.20
CA ASP A 101 -36.37 -8.48 7.93
C ASP A 101 -35.12 -8.86 7.13
N ALA A 102 -34.23 -9.64 7.75
CA ALA A 102 -33.05 -10.19 7.09
C ALA A 102 -33.46 -11.22 6.03
N SER A 103 -33.00 -11.02 4.80
CA SER A 103 -33.10 -12.00 3.71
C SER A 103 -31.77 -12.72 3.57
N TYR A 104 -31.75 -14.05 3.56
CA TYR A 104 -30.51 -14.83 3.67
C TYR A 104 -30.48 -16.06 2.77
N ALA A 105 -29.27 -16.44 2.41
CA ALA A 105 -28.90 -17.75 1.90
C ALA A 105 -27.81 -18.31 2.82
N LYS A 106 -28.04 -19.47 3.43
CA LYS A 106 -27.07 -20.07 4.36
C LYS A 106 -26.88 -21.56 4.16
N ILE A 107 -25.70 -22.04 4.52
CA ILE A 107 -25.36 -23.46 4.59
C ILE A 107 -25.06 -23.81 6.05
N GLU A 108 -25.99 -24.53 6.68
CA GLU A 108 -25.88 -24.97 8.09
C GLU A 108 -26.10 -26.48 8.21
N LYS A 109 -27.25 -26.97 7.73
CA LYS A 109 -27.60 -28.40 7.80
C LYS A 109 -26.59 -29.27 7.06
N TYR A 110 -26.12 -28.79 5.90
CA TYR A 110 -25.16 -29.51 5.09
C TYR A 110 -23.84 -29.77 5.84
N PHE A 111 -23.32 -28.80 6.61
CA PHE A 111 -22.14 -29.01 7.46
C PHE A 111 -22.38 -29.97 8.63
N ALA A 112 -23.61 -30.04 9.13
CA ALA A 112 -23.96 -31.02 10.16
C ALA A 112 -23.92 -32.46 9.61
N ASP A 113 -24.36 -32.63 8.37
CA ASP A 113 -24.39 -33.92 7.66
C ASP A 113 -23.02 -34.29 7.04
N HIS A 114 -22.17 -33.29 6.75
CA HIS A 114 -20.85 -33.42 6.11
C HIS A 114 -19.76 -32.77 6.96
N LYS A 115 -19.42 -33.40 8.09
CA LYS A 115 -18.49 -32.84 9.09
C LYS A 115 -17.07 -32.62 8.57
N GLU A 116 -16.67 -33.33 7.52
CA GLU A 116 -15.41 -33.12 6.80
C GLU A 116 -15.32 -31.74 6.16
N LEU A 117 -16.45 -31.14 5.77
CA LEU A 117 -16.54 -29.79 5.20
C LEU A 117 -16.53 -28.69 6.26
N ALA A 118 -16.72 -29.05 7.54
CA ALA A 118 -16.74 -28.13 8.67
C ALA A 118 -15.35 -27.82 9.24
N ASN A 119 -14.32 -28.60 8.89
CA ASN A 119 -12.96 -28.37 9.40
C ASN A 119 -12.13 -27.50 8.46
N TRP A 120 -12.07 -26.21 8.76
CA TRP A 120 -11.35 -25.22 7.96
C TRP A 120 -9.94 -24.97 8.49
N SER A 121 -9.61 -25.43 9.70
CA SER A 121 -8.40 -25.06 10.43
C SER A 121 -7.07 -25.38 9.73
N GLY A 122 -7.06 -26.36 8.80
CA GLY A 122 -5.89 -26.69 7.99
C GLY A 122 -5.73 -25.84 6.72
N HIS A 123 -6.73 -25.05 6.34
CA HIS A 123 -6.76 -24.23 5.13
C HIS A 123 -6.42 -22.77 5.45
N GLU A 124 -6.05 -22.01 4.43
CA GLU A 124 -5.52 -20.65 4.59
C GLU A 124 -6.58 -19.57 4.28
N VAL A 125 -7.43 -19.81 3.29
CA VAL A 125 -8.41 -18.82 2.77
C VAL A 125 -9.73 -19.51 2.42
N LEU A 126 -10.85 -18.95 2.87
CA LEU A 126 -12.18 -19.17 2.28
C LEU A 126 -12.32 -18.23 1.09
N THR A 127 -12.69 -18.76 -0.07
CA THR A 127 -12.93 -17.98 -1.29
C THR A 127 -14.28 -18.33 -1.92
N MET A 128 -14.88 -17.36 -2.60
CA MET A 128 -16.09 -17.51 -3.40
C MET A 128 -16.17 -16.36 -4.42
N ASP A 129 -16.89 -16.59 -5.51
CA ASP A 129 -17.15 -15.58 -6.53
C ASP A 129 -18.62 -15.13 -6.44
N ILE A 130 -18.85 -13.82 -6.45
CA ILE A 130 -20.19 -13.23 -6.40
C ILE A 130 -20.36 -12.20 -7.52
N TYR A 131 -21.13 -12.52 -8.55
CA TYR A 131 -21.55 -11.54 -9.55
C TYR A 131 -22.73 -10.72 -9.02
N ASN A 132 -22.60 -9.40 -9.02
CA ASN A 132 -23.68 -8.49 -8.64
C ASN A 132 -24.36 -7.96 -9.92
N LEU A 133 -25.58 -8.41 -10.21
CA LEU A 133 -26.33 -7.94 -11.40
C LEU A 133 -27.02 -6.59 -11.17
N ASN A 134 -26.99 -6.07 -9.93
CA ASN A 134 -27.67 -4.83 -9.61
C ASN A 134 -26.90 -3.63 -10.20
N PRO A 135 -27.60 -2.57 -10.62
CA PRO A 135 -26.97 -1.38 -11.21
C PRO A 135 -26.17 -0.56 -10.18
N GLU A 136 -26.40 -0.79 -8.90
CA GLU A 136 -25.76 -0.10 -7.78
C GLU A 136 -24.84 -1.03 -7.02
N ARG A 137 -23.86 -0.44 -6.34
CA ARG A 137 -22.97 -1.16 -5.43
C ARG A 137 -23.74 -1.66 -4.21
N GLU A 138 -23.59 -2.94 -3.89
CA GLU A 138 -24.39 -3.57 -2.84
C GLU A 138 -23.59 -3.97 -1.61
N ARG A 139 -24.13 -3.66 -0.42
CA ARG A 139 -23.56 -4.08 0.87
C ARG A 139 -24.21 -5.39 1.31
N MET A 140 -23.46 -6.48 1.22
CA MET A 140 -23.86 -7.81 1.68
C MET A 140 -23.09 -8.20 2.94
N LEU A 141 -23.72 -8.92 3.87
CA LEU A 141 -23.04 -9.45 5.05
C LEU A 141 -22.73 -10.92 4.85
N LEU A 142 -21.48 -11.31 5.07
CA LEU A 142 -21.04 -12.68 5.24
C LEU A 142 -20.93 -12.97 6.74
N GLN A 143 -21.70 -13.94 7.23
CA GLN A 143 -21.64 -14.43 8.60
C GLN A 143 -21.12 -15.86 8.63
N ILE A 144 -20.15 -16.12 9.51
CA ILE A 144 -19.64 -17.45 9.80
C ILE A 144 -19.84 -17.73 11.28
N LYS A 145 -20.31 -18.93 11.60
CA LYS A 145 -20.54 -19.36 12.98
C LYS A 145 -19.96 -20.75 13.21
N ASP A 146 -19.36 -20.96 14.37
CA ASP A 146 -18.83 -22.27 14.78
C ASP A 146 -19.84 -23.09 15.61
N THR A 147 -19.48 -24.33 15.93
CA THR A 147 -20.34 -25.21 16.72
C THR A 147 -20.51 -24.80 18.18
N SER A 148 -19.76 -23.80 18.66
CA SER A 148 -19.97 -23.16 19.97
C SER A 148 -20.93 -21.97 19.91
N ASP A 149 -21.54 -21.72 18.75
CA ASP A 149 -22.44 -20.60 18.46
C ASP A 149 -21.79 -19.20 18.46
N GLU A 150 -20.47 -19.12 18.59
CA GLU A 150 -19.70 -17.90 18.31
C GLU A 150 -19.81 -17.54 16.83
N LYS A 151 -19.86 -16.24 16.52
CA LYS A 151 -20.10 -15.75 15.16
C LYS A 151 -19.27 -14.53 14.81
N LEU A 152 -18.83 -14.48 13.56
CA LEU A 152 -18.17 -13.32 12.96
C LEU A 152 -18.98 -12.82 11.77
N LYS A 153 -19.07 -11.50 11.61
CA LYS A 153 -19.69 -10.85 10.46
C LYS A 153 -18.65 -10.03 9.70
N ILE A 154 -18.67 -10.15 8.38
CA ILE A 154 -17.80 -9.45 7.44
C ILE A 154 -18.70 -8.70 6.46
N GLU A 155 -18.39 -7.42 6.24
CA GLU A 155 -19.12 -6.61 5.27
C GLU A 155 -18.46 -6.74 3.90
N LEU A 156 -19.24 -7.15 2.90
CA LEU A 156 -18.85 -7.25 1.51
C LEU A 156 -19.48 -6.08 0.76
N TYR A 157 -18.67 -5.38 -0.03
CA TYR A 157 -19.14 -4.30 -0.89
C TYR A 157 -18.95 -4.73 -2.34
N LEU A 158 -20.04 -5.14 -2.97
CA LEU A 158 -20.06 -5.80 -4.27
C LEU A 158 -20.25 -4.75 -5.37
N GLU A 159 -19.26 -4.60 -6.23
CA GLU A 159 -19.31 -3.69 -7.37
C GLU A 159 -20.40 -4.13 -8.37
N PRO A 160 -21.16 -3.19 -8.96
CA PRO A 160 -22.27 -3.49 -9.88
C PRO A 160 -21.77 -4.06 -11.21
N ASN A 161 -22.55 -4.96 -11.80
CA ASN A 161 -22.27 -5.60 -13.10
C ASN A 161 -20.87 -6.21 -13.22
N ALA A 162 -20.35 -6.73 -12.10
CA ALA A 162 -19.01 -7.28 -12.03
C ALA A 162 -19.00 -8.56 -11.21
N ASN A 163 -18.07 -9.46 -11.55
CA ASN A 163 -17.75 -10.57 -10.68
C ASN A 163 -16.86 -10.08 -9.54
N ASN A 164 -17.30 -10.30 -8.31
CA ASN A 164 -16.57 -9.93 -7.10
C ASN A 164 -15.92 -11.18 -6.51
N HIS A 165 -14.60 -11.28 -6.63
CA HIS A 165 -13.84 -12.36 -6.00
C HIS A 165 -13.66 -12.07 -4.51
N ILE A 166 -14.24 -12.90 -3.66
CA ILE A 166 -14.24 -12.72 -2.21
C ILE A 166 -13.22 -13.65 -1.58
N GLU A 167 -12.38 -13.11 -0.69
CA GLU A 167 -11.42 -13.90 0.07
C GLU A 167 -11.41 -13.52 1.55
N VAL A 168 -11.52 -14.54 2.40
CA VAL A 168 -11.51 -14.40 3.85
C VAL A 168 -10.43 -15.32 4.41
N GLY A 169 -9.41 -14.75 5.05
CA GLY A 169 -8.34 -15.55 5.64
C GLY A 169 -8.85 -16.38 6.82
N VAL A 170 -8.62 -17.69 6.81
CA VAL A 170 -9.00 -18.59 7.91
C VAL A 170 -8.29 -18.21 9.21
N HIS A 171 -7.06 -17.70 9.14
CA HIS A 171 -6.37 -17.13 10.30
C HIS A 171 -7.19 -16.03 10.99
N GLN A 172 -7.80 -15.12 10.22
CA GLN A 172 -8.62 -14.04 10.77
C GLN A 172 -9.88 -14.59 11.45
N LEU A 173 -10.48 -15.64 10.88
CA LEU A 173 -11.61 -16.33 11.50
C LEU A 173 -11.20 -16.98 12.83
N SER A 174 -10.02 -17.60 12.88
CA SER A 174 -9.52 -18.32 14.07
C SER A 174 -9.23 -17.42 15.28
N GLU A 175 -9.18 -16.11 15.09
CA GLU A 175 -9.06 -15.16 16.21
C GLU A 175 -10.33 -15.10 17.07
N SER A 176 -11.49 -15.44 16.48
CA SER A 176 -12.81 -15.34 17.13
C SER A 176 -13.64 -16.62 17.06
N LEU A 177 -13.30 -17.56 16.18
CA LEU A 177 -14.06 -18.78 15.91
C LEU A 177 -13.20 -20.03 16.04
N ASN A 178 -13.79 -21.14 16.46
CA ASN A 178 -13.21 -22.45 16.31
C ASN A 178 -13.30 -22.93 14.85
N THR A 179 -12.28 -22.62 14.05
CA THR A 179 -12.23 -22.98 12.62
C THR A 179 -12.06 -24.48 12.36
N SER A 180 -11.84 -25.31 13.37
CA SER A 180 -11.84 -26.77 13.21
C SER A 180 -13.24 -27.38 13.15
N SER A 181 -14.28 -26.59 13.48
CA SER A 181 -15.66 -27.06 13.57
C SER A 181 -16.64 -25.92 13.27
N ILE A 182 -16.73 -25.55 11.99
CA ILE A 182 -17.66 -24.54 11.49
C ILE A 182 -19.06 -25.12 11.37
N LYS A 183 -20.05 -24.40 11.89
CA LYS A 183 -21.46 -24.78 11.90
C LYS A 183 -22.24 -24.14 10.76
N GLN A 184 -21.89 -22.92 10.37
CA GLN A 184 -22.68 -22.15 9.41
C GLN A 184 -21.82 -21.17 8.60
N LEU A 185 -22.13 -21.06 7.31
CA LEU A 185 -21.77 -19.94 6.43
C LEU A 185 -23.07 -19.31 5.89
N GLU A 186 -23.21 -17.99 5.96
CA GLU A 186 -24.44 -17.28 5.63
C GLU A 186 -24.15 -15.97 4.90
N LEU A 187 -24.83 -15.73 3.78
CA LEU A 187 -24.88 -14.47 3.06
C LEU A 187 -26.26 -13.84 3.27
N PHE A 188 -26.30 -12.57 3.66
CA PHE A 188 -27.59 -11.93 3.93
C PHE A 188 -27.60 -10.41 3.76
N LEU A 189 -28.80 -9.90 3.51
CA LEU A 189 -29.13 -8.48 3.36
C LEU A 189 -30.14 -8.08 4.44
N TRP A 190 -29.95 -6.90 5.03
CA TRP A 190 -30.90 -6.32 5.98
C TRP A 190 -31.81 -5.30 5.30
N GLY A 191 -33.12 -5.39 5.55
CA GLY A 191 -34.07 -4.34 5.19
C GLY A 191 -34.04 -4.05 3.69
N ASN A 192 -34.08 -5.10 2.87
CA ASN A 192 -33.95 -4.97 1.43
C ASN A 192 -35.13 -4.18 0.84
N GLN A 193 -34.86 -3.09 0.13
CA GLN A 193 -35.91 -2.17 -0.35
C GLN A 193 -36.42 -2.51 -1.76
N ALA A 194 -35.62 -3.24 -2.54
CA ALA A 194 -35.90 -3.60 -3.91
C ALA A 194 -35.41 -5.03 -4.18
N GLU A 195 -35.88 -5.66 -5.25
CA GLU A 195 -35.34 -6.94 -5.68
C GLU A 195 -33.84 -6.79 -6.00
N LYS A 196 -33.04 -7.77 -5.55
CA LYS A 196 -31.59 -7.79 -5.81
C LYS A 196 -31.14 -9.15 -6.28
N ILE A 197 -30.38 -9.18 -7.37
CA ILE A 197 -29.94 -10.41 -8.01
C ILE A 197 -28.42 -10.55 -7.90
N PHE A 198 -27.99 -11.71 -7.42
CA PHE A 198 -26.58 -12.11 -7.36
C PHE A 198 -26.41 -13.50 -7.97
N PHE A 199 -25.22 -13.79 -8.47
CA PHE A 199 -24.81 -15.15 -8.83
C PHE A 199 -23.62 -15.52 -7.95
N ILE A 200 -23.71 -16.64 -7.25
CA ILE A 200 -22.62 -17.17 -6.45
C ILE A 200 -22.06 -18.42 -7.12
N ASP A 201 -20.74 -18.52 -7.12
CA ASP A 201 -20.05 -19.72 -7.57
C ASP A 201 -18.77 -19.97 -6.77
N ASN A 202 -18.23 -21.18 -6.91
CA ASN A 202 -16.86 -21.54 -6.57
C ASN A 202 -16.50 -21.35 -5.08
N VAL A 203 -17.42 -21.70 -4.19
CA VAL A 203 -17.22 -21.62 -2.74
C VAL A 203 -16.27 -22.72 -2.29
N ARG A 204 -15.06 -22.36 -1.84
CA ARG A 204 -14.04 -23.34 -1.42
C ARG A 204 -13.06 -22.79 -0.40
N LEU A 205 -12.30 -23.68 0.21
CA LEU A 205 -11.14 -23.34 1.03
C LEU A 205 -9.86 -23.69 0.30
N LEU A 206 -8.95 -22.72 0.20
CA LEU A 206 -7.66 -22.90 -0.43
C LEU A 206 -6.62 -23.42 0.55
N SER A 207 -5.90 -24.44 0.11
CA SER A 207 -4.74 -24.97 0.80
C SER A 207 -3.51 -24.07 0.61
N GLN A 208 -2.53 -24.21 1.50
CA GLN A 208 -1.25 -23.54 1.31
C GLN A 208 -0.56 -23.96 0.00
N ASN A 209 -0.74 -25.22 -0.42
CA ASN A 209 -0.18 -25.71 -1.68
C ASN A 209 -0.83 -25.05 -2.89
N THR A 210 -2.14 -24.87 -2.89
CA THR A 210 -2.83 -24.14 -3.96
C THR A 210 -2.46 -22.68 -3.94
N ILE A 211 -2.39 -22.02 -2.78
CA ILE A 211 -1.93 -20.63 -2.73
C ILE A 211 -0.50 -20.52 -3.28
N ARG A 212 0.39 -21.47 -2.94
CA ARG A 212 1.75 -21.52 -3.49
C ARG A 212 1.75 -21.80 -5.00
N LYS A 213 0.96 -22.77 -5.46
CA LYS A 213 0.87 -23.15 -6.87
C LYS A 213 0.23 -22.02 -7.68
N ASN A 214 -0.84 -21.40 -7.22
CA ASN A 214 -1.43 -20.20 -7.81
C ASN A 214 -0.42 -19.05 -7.77
N SER A 215 0.37 -18.85 -6.71
CA SER A 215 1.45 -17.84 -6.73
C SER A 215 2.63 -18.19 -7.67
N MET A 216 2.79 -19.45 -8.08
CA MET A 216 3.81 -19.91 -9.04
C MET A 216 3.27 -20.08 -10.47
N ASN A 217 1.95 -20.25 -10.64
CA ASN A 217 1.24 -20.55 -11.90
C ASN A 217 0.26 -19.45 -12.32
N GLU A 218 -0.06 -18.49 -11.45
CA GLU A 218 -0.45 -17.18 -11.94
C GLU A 218 0.70 -16.77 -12.84
N PRO A 219 0.44 -16.49 -14.14
CA PRO A 219 1.45 -15.81 -14.90
C PRO A 219 1.86 -14.61 -14.04
N LEU A 220 3.16 -14.43 -13.80
CA LEU A 220 3.68 -13.12 -13.40
C LEU A 220 2.84 -12.11 -14.16
N PRO A 221 2.15 -11.15 -13.51
CA PRO A 221 1.15 -10.32 -14.17
C PRO A 221 1.66 -10.02 -15.55
N VAL A 222 0.99 -10.53 -16.59
CA VAL A 222 1.41 -10.25 -17.96
C VAL A 222 1.20 -8.78 -18.05
N PHE A 223 2.29 -8.04 -17.89
CA PHE A 223 2.28 -6.62 -18.03
C PHE A 223 2.01 -6.42 -19.53
N GLU A 224 0.75 -6.25 -19.90
CA GLU A 224 0.31 -5.91 -21.27
C GLU A 224 0.80 -4.51 -21.70
N ASP A 225 1.70 -3.93 -20.92
CA ASP A 225 2.50 -2.80 -21.32
C ASP A 225 3.74 -3.34 -22.04
N ASN A 226 3.79 -3.17 -23.36
CA ASN A 226 4.94 -3.54 -24.18
C ASN A 226 6.26 -2.94 -23.64
N GLU A 227 6.22 -1.86 -22.83
CA GLU A 227 7.40 -1.35 -22.12
C GLU A 227 7.90 -2.29 -21.01
N ILE A 228 7.03 -3.03 -20.32
CA ILE A 228 7.43 -3.93 -19.24
C ILE A 228 7.94 -5.25 -19.83
N THR A 229 7.29 -5.80 -20.85
CA THR A 229 7.77 -7.02 -21.55
C THR A 229 9.10 -6.77 -22.29
N ASN A 230 9.27 -5.62 -22.94
CA ASN A 230 10.54 -5.28 -23.61
C ASN A 230 11.66 -5.00 -22.60
N VAL A 231 11.37 -4.38 -21.45
CA VAL A 231 12.39 -4.21 -20.40
C VAL A 231 12.77 -5.56 -19.79
N LEU A 232 11.82 -6.47 -19.57
CA LEU A 232 12.11 -7.84 -19.15
C LEU A 232 12.90 -8.63 -20.21
N ALA A 233 12.90 -8.24 -21.48
CA ALA A 233 13.65 -8.92 -22.55
C ALA A 233 15.04 -8.31 -22.80
N GLU A 234 15.21 -7.00 -22.58
CA GLU A 234 16.51 -6.31 -22.73
C GLU A 234 17.45 -6.60 -21.55
N SER A 235 16.92 -6.71 -20.31
CA SER A 235 17.72 -6.99 -19.11
C SER A 235 18.43 -8.36 -19.14
N PHE A 236 18.00 -9.31 -19.97
CA PHE A 236 18.52 -10.69 -19.97
C PHE A 236 19.45 -11.03 -21.14
N LYS A 237 19.60 -10.16 -22.15
CA LYS A 237 20.41 -10.52 -23.34
C LYS A 237 21.93 -10.51 -23.11
N ASN A 238 22.43 -9.93 -22.02
CA ASN A 238 23.86 -9.66 -21.84
C ASN A 238 24.45 -10.16 -20.49
N TYR A 239 24.06 -11.32 -19.96
CA TYR A 239 24.69 -11.86 -18.74
C TYR A 239 25.57 -13.09 -18.96
N SER A 240 26.88 -12.88 -18.79
CA SER A 240 27.84 -13.90 -18.34
C SER A 240 28.04 -13.78 -16.83
N SER A 241 28.16 -14.90 -16.12
CA SER A 241 28.33 -14.95 -14.66
C SER A 241 29.51 -14.10 -14.17
N GLY A 242 29.28 -13.16 -13.24
CA GLY A 242 30.35 -12.46 -12.49
C GLY A 242 30.42 -10.94 -12.64
N SER A 243 29.63 -10.32 -13.52
CA SER A 243 29.57 -8.85 -13.68
C SER A 243 28.46 -8.23 -12.82
N ARG A 244 28.70 -7.04 -12.22
CA ARG A 244 27.63 -6.23 -11.62
C ARG A 244 26.59 -5.91 -12.69
N TRP A 245 25.30 -6.04 -12.35
CA TRP A 245 24.23 -5.89 -13.34
C TRP A 245 23.72 -4.46 -13.56
N TRP A 246 24.34 -3.50 -12.88
CA TRP A 246 24.00 -2.08 -12.90
C TRP A 246 25.28 -1.24 -12.96
N ASP A 247 25.25 -0.12 -13.68
CA ASP A 247 26.26 0.95 -13.59
C ASP A 247 25.63 2.28 -13.09
N GLU A 248 26.47 3.24 -12.67
CA GLU A 248 25.99 4.56 -12.22
C GLU A 248 25.21 5.32 -13.30
N LEU A 249 25.43 5.00 -14.58
CA LEU A 249 24.78 5.62 -15.72
C LEU A 249 23.35 5.08 -15.88
N GLU A 250 23.12 3.78 -15.71
CA GLU A 250 21.81 3.13 -15.68
C GLU A 250 20.97 3.61 -14.48
N ILE A 251 21.59 3.80 -13.30
CA ILE A 251 20.93 4.43 -12.15
C ILE A 251 20.52 5.87 -12.46
N LYS A 252 21.39 6.66 -13.12
CA LYS A 252 21.06 8.01 -13.60
C LYS A 252 19.98 8.00 -14.68
N ASN A 253 19.89 6.94 -15.47
CA ASN A 253 18.98 6.82 -16.62
C ASN A 253 17.62 6.16 -16.30
N LEU A 254 17.44 5.53 -15.13
CA LEU A 254 16.13 4.97 -14.71
C LEU A 254 15.03 6.03 -14.64
N CYS A 255 15.40 7.30 -14.49
CA CYS A 255 14.52 8.44 -14.38
C CYS A 255 14.55 9.34 -15.62
N VAL A 256 14.92 8.81 -16.80
CA VAL A 256 14.81 9.58 -18.04
C VAL A 256 13.34 9.92 -18.26
N VAL A 257 13.07 11.22 -18.17
CA VAL A 257 11.83 11.90 -18.51
C VAL A 257 11.50 11.59 -19.98
N LYS A 258 10.93 10.42 -20.24
CA LYS A 258 10.33 10.09 -21.53
C LYS A 258 8.92 10.67 -21.53
N ASP A 259 8.50 11.24 -22.66
CA ASP A 259 7.13 11.68 -22.87
C ASP A 259 6.15 10.64 -22.35
N LEU A 260 5.07 11.11 -21.70
CA LEU A 260 3.85 10.33 -21.61
C LEU A 260 3.35 10.04 -23.03
N LYS A 261 3.80 8.92 -23.61
CA LYS A 261 3.37 8.49 -24.96
C LYS A 261 2.00 7.81 -24.96
N GLN A 262 1.35 7.75 -23.81
CA GLN A 262 0.05 7.13 -23.62
C GLN A 262 -0.96 8.24 -23.32
N SER A 263 -1.77 8.59 -24.32
CA SER A 263 -3.02 9.32 -24.08
C SER A 263 -4.11 8.26 -24.00
N PHE A 264 -4.80 8.21 -22.87
CA PHE A 264 -5.98 7.38 -22.69
C PHE A 264 -7.19 8.02 -23.39
N THR A 265 -8.35 7.34 -23.43
CA THR A 265 -9.54 7.82 -24.16
C THR A 265 -10.15 9.11 -23.61
N GLY A 266 -9.66 9.63 -22.48
CA GLY A 266 -10.13 10.86 -21.86
C GLY A 266 -9.45 12.12 -22.38
N ARG A 267 -9.46 13.19 -21.58
CA ARG A 267 -8.93 14.50 -21.99
C ARG A 267 -7.46 14.63 -21.62
N ASP A 268 -6.70 15.28 -22.49
CA ASP A 268 -5.37 15.79 -22.17
C ASP A 268 -5.51 17.18 -21.51
N LEU A 269 -5.06 17.27 -20.25
CA LEU A 269 -5.09 18.48 -19.44
C LEU A 269 -3.67 18.93 -19.12
N TYR A 270 -3.44 20.23 -19.02
CA TYR A 270 -2.10 20.82 -18.99
C TYR A 270 -1.90 21.69 -17.76
N VAL A 271 -0.73 21.52 -17.14
CA VAL A 271 -0.22 22.37 -16.05
C VAL A 271 1.15 22.89 -16.44
N ASP A 272 1.43 24.17 -16.21
CA ASP A 272 2.75 24.78 -16.41
C ASP A 272 2.95 25.90 -15.37
N CYS A 273 3.88 25.73 -14.43
CA CYS A 273 4.11 26.72 -13.37
C CYS A 273 4.63 28.08 -13.87
N ASN A 274 5.21 28.12 -15.08
CA ASN A 274 5.83 29.33 -15.65
C ASN A 274 4.88 30.08 -16.58
N LYS A 275 3.93 29.37 -17.22
CA LYS A 275 3.05 29.92 -18.26
C LYS A 275 1.56 29.83 -17.93
N GLY A 276 1.18 29.00 -16.97
CA GLY A 276 -0.20 28.73 -16.63
C GLY A 276 -0.85 29.77 -15.72
N SER A 277 -2.17 29.68 -15.61
CA SER A 277 -3.01 30.44 -14.68
C SER A 277 -4.06 29.53 -14.08
N ASP A 278 -4.29 29.59 -12.76
CA ASP A 278 -5.33 28.77 -12.11
C ASP A 278 -6.77 29.19 -12.47
N LEU A 279 -6.90 30.32 -13.18
CA LEU A 279 -8.13 30.77 -13.86
C LEU A 279 -8.29 30.18 -15.27
N GLY A 280 -7.27 29.48 -15.79
CA GLY A 280 -7.32 28.78 -17.07
C GLY A 280 -8.27 27.59 -17.05
N ASP A 281 -8.40 26.95 -18.21
CA ASP A 281 -9.30 25.80 -18.42
C ASP A 281 -8.56 24.45 -18.47
N GLY A 282 -7.22 24.48 -18.34
CA GLY A 282 -6.38 23.28 -18.41
C GLY A 282 -6.12 22.80 -19.84
N SER A 283 -6.50 23.57 -20.86
CA SER A 283 -6.09 23.28 -22.24
C SER A 283 -4.62 23.63 -22.47
N VAL A 284 -4.03 23.14 -23.57
CA VAL A 284 -2.66 23.50 -23.96
C VAL A 284 -2.46 25.01 -24.16
N MET A 285 -3.53 25.73 -24.54
CA MET A 285 -3.51 27.18 -24.77
C MET A 285 -3.72 27.99 -23.49
N SER A 286 -4.39 27.41 -22.48
CA SER A 286 -4.68 28.04 -21.20
C SER A 286 -4.44 27.04 -20.06
N PRO A 287 -3.18 26.59 -19.87
CA PRO A 287 -2.87 25.58 -18.85
C PRO A 287 -3.07 26.15 -17.45
N TRP A 288 -3.35 25.26 -16.49
CA TRP A 288 -3.33 25.65 -15.08
C TRP A 288 -1.92 25.94 -14.60
N ARG A 289 -1.78 26.76 -13.56
CA ARG A 289 -0.46 27.08 -12.99
C ARG A 289 -0.04 26.04 -11.95
N THR A 290 -0.99 25.58 -11.14
CA THR A 290 -0.76 24.67 -10.02
C THR A 290 -1.26 23.26 -10.31
N ILE A 291 -0.54 22.27 -9.79
CA ILE A 291 -0.97 20.87 -9.90
C ILE A 291 -2.21 20.64 -9.03
N SER A 292 -2.24 21.26 -7.84
CA SER A 292 -3.37 21.20 -6.91
C SER A 292 -4.67 21.67 -7.54
N ARG A 293 -4.65 22.67 -8.44
CA ARG A 293 -5.85 23.10 -9.17
C ARG A 293 -6.32 22.04 -10.16
N ALA A 294 -5.38 21.43 -10.87
CA ALA A 294 -5.65 20.52 -11.97
C ALA A 294 -6.24 19.19 -11.51
N VAL A 295 -5.72 18.64 -10.41
CA VAL A 295 -6.14 17.33 -9.89
C VAL A 295 -7.58 17.30 -9.36
N GLN A 296 -8.18 18.47 -9.04
CA GLN A 296 -9.56 18.57 -8.55
C GLN A 296 -10.63 18.29 -9.63
N GLY A 297 -10.24 18.30 -10.92
CA GLY A 297 -11.16 18.17 -12.05
C GLY A 297 -10.96 16.93 -12.92
N LEU A 298 -10.08 16.02 -12.50
CA LEU A 298 -9.77 14.80 -13.25
C LEU A 298 -10.94 13.83 -13.20
N ARG A 299 -11.21 13.22 -14.35
CA ARG A 299 -12.25 12.22 -14.59
C ARG A 299 -11.60 10.93 -15.10
N PRO A 300 -12.30 9.78 -15.02
CA PRO A 300 -11.81 8.54 -15.62
C PRO A 300 -11.30 8.74 -17.05
N GLY A 301 -10.09 8.23 -17.32
CA GLY A 301 -9.43 8.30 -18.63
C GLY A 301 -8.63 9.59 -18.89
N ASP A 302 -8.71 10.62 -18.03
CA ASP A 302 -7.96 11.86 -18.24
C ASP A 302 -6.45 11.67 -18.05
N THR A 303 -5.67 12.42 -18.82
CA THR A 303 -4.23 12.53 -18.70
C THR A 303 -3.84 13.95 -18.31
N LEU A 304 -3.19 14.12 -17.15
CA LEU A 304 -2.63 15.37 -16.68
C LEU A 304 -1.14 15.47 -17.06
N ILE A 305 -0.86 16.36 -18.01
CA ILE A 305 0.44 16.62 -18.60
C ILE A 305 1.07 17.85 -17.93
N ILE A 306 2.19 17.64 -17.25
CA ILE A 306 2.84 18.67 -16.44
C ILE A 306 4.10 19.17 -17.15
N GLY A 307 4.17 20.48 -17.42
CA GLY A 307 5.35 21.13 -17.97
C GLY A 307 6.50 21.16 -16.96
N ALA A 308 7.73 21.05 -17.47
CA ALA A 308 8.94 21.14 -16.66
C ALA A 308 8.97 22.38 -15.76
N GLY A 309 9.44 22.18 -14.53
CA GLY A 309 9.50 23.23 -13.52
C GLY A 309 9.42 22.70 -12.10
N ARG A 310 9.55 23.64 -11.16
CA ARG A 310 9.47 23.38 -9.72
C ARG A 310 8.14 23.89 -9.19
N TYR A 311 7.31 22.96 -8.74
CA TYR A 311 5.98 23.18 -8.18
C TYR A 311 6.08 23.14 -6.65
N ARG A 312 6.01 24.31 -6.01
CA ARG A 312 6.05 24.43 -4.55
C ARG A 312 4.67 24.22 -3.94
N GLU A 313 4.29 22.95 -3.73
CA GLU A 313 2.94 22.56 -3.33
C GLU A 313 2.94 21.32 -2.43
N ASN A 314 1.91 21.21 -1.57
CA ASN A 314 1.46 19.95 -0.98
C ASN A 314 0.16 19.55 -1.67
N ILE A 315 0.17 18.45 -2.40
CA ILE A 315 -0.93 18.06 -3.28
C ILE A 315 -1.77 16.99 -2.56
N ASN A 316 -3.05 17.26 -2.34
CA ASN A 316 -3.99 16.29 -1.77
C ASN A 316 -5.24 16.25 -2.63
N PHE A 317 -5.57 15.07 -3.16
CA PHE A 317 -6.69 14.91 -4.06
C PHE A 317 -7.33 13.54 -3.96
N SER A 318 -8.60 13.51 -4.37
CA SER A 318 -9.40 12.30 -4.49
C SER A 318 -9.94 12.24 -5.90
N CYS A 319 -9.63 11.18 -6.63
CA CYS A 319 -10.21 10.89 -7.93
C CYS A 319 -10.21 9.37 -8.16
N ALA A 320 -11.16 8.90 -8.95
CA ALA A 320 -11.30 7.49 -9.27
C ALA A 320 -11.34 7.33 -10.78
N GLY A 321 -10.33 6.67 -11.33
CA GLY A 321 -10.42 6.05 -12.64
C GLY A 321 -11.06 4.67 -12.56
N THR A 322 -11.06 3.96 -13.68
CA THR A 322 -11.44 2.55 -13.76
C THR A 322 -10.34 1.74 -14.43
N VAL A 323 -10.49 0.41 -14.49
CA VAL A 323 -9.57 -0.46 -15.24
C VAL A 323 -9.48 -0.06 -16.71
N ASP A 324 -10.61 0.28 -17.34
CA ASP A 324 -10.69 0.67 -18.76
C ASP A 324 -10.35 2.15 -18.99
N GLN A 325 -10.51 2.98 -17.96
CA GLN A 325 -10.30 4.44 -18.03
C GLN A 325 -9.47 4.91 -16.83
N PRO A 326 -8.19 4.51 -16.74
CA PRO A 326 -7.30 4.95 -15.67
C PRO A 326 -6.96 6.44 -15.81
N ILE A 327 -6.53 7.05 -14.72
CA ILE A 327 -6.06 8.45 -14.71
C ILE A 327 -4.53 8.46 -14.71
N LEU A 328 -3.94 9.29 -15.55
CA LEU A 328 -2.49 9.41 -15.71
C LEU A 328 -2.01 10.80 -15.35
N ILE A 329 -0.97 10.91 -14.54
CA ILE A 329 -0.39 12.19 -14.10
C ILE A 329 1.13 12.10 -14.26
N GLY A 330 1.72 12.97 -15.08
CA GLY A 330 3.16 12.95 -15.32
C GLY A 330 3.67 14.07 -16.22
N PRO A 331 4.97 14.04 -16.57
CA PRO A 331 5.63 15.13 -17.28
C PRO A 331 5.28 15.17 -18.77
N ARG A 332 5.38 16.37 -19.35
CA ARG A 332 5.33 16.62 -20.80
C ARG A 332 6.58 16.14 -21.56
N GLY A 333 7.63 15.71 -20.85
CA GLY A 333 8.90 15.31 -21.45
C GLY A 333 9.84 16.47 -21.83
N ASN A 334 9.45 17.71 -21.54
CA ASN A 334 10.25 18.92 -21.84
C ASN A 334 11.26 19.30 -20.74
N GLY A 335 11.49 18.42 -19.76
CA GLY A 335 12.37 18.64 -18.62
C GLY A 335 11.80 18.04 -17.33
N GLU A 336 12.53 18.22 -16.22
CA GLU A 336 12.15 17.68 -14.93
C GLU A 336 10.93 18.40 -14.33
N VAL A 337 10.01 17.62 -13.75
CA VAL A 337 8.91 18.11 -12.92
C VAL A 337 9.24 17.81 -11.46
N VAL A 338 9.55 18.85 -10.71
CA VAL A 338 9.90 18.76 -9.28
C VAL A 338 8.72 19.24 -8.44
N ILE A 339 8.16 18.34 -7.64
CA ILE A 339 7.21 18.66 -6.57
C ILE A 339 8.03 18.93 -5.31
N ASP A 340 8.11 20.20 -4.95
CA ASP A 340 8.89 20.71 -3.82
C ASP A 340 7.93 21.04 -2.66
N ALA A 341 7.89 20.15 -1.68
CA ALA A 341 7.03 20.28 -0.50
C ALA A 341 7.77 20.90 0.70
N SER A 342 8.84 21.65 0.45
CA SER A 342 9.65 22.30 1.49
C SER A 342 8.87 23.32 2.31
N THR A 343 9.34 23.53 3.53
CA THR A 343 8.84 24.59 4.40
C THR A 343 9.08 25.96 3.75
N ILE A 344 8.03 26.79 3.69
CA ILE A 344 8.12 28.15 3.16
C ILE A 344 8.95 29.02 4.12
N LEU A 345 9.97 29.66 3.56
CA LEU A 345 10.90 30.54 4.27
C LEU A 345 10.61 32.02 3.96
N GLY A 346 11.13 32.91 4.79
CA GLY A 346 11.22 34.33 4.48
C GLY A 346 12.35 34.65 3.48
N GLU A 347 12.72 35.91 3.41
CA GLU A 347 13.84 36.36 2.58
C GLU A 347 15.19 36.06 3.25
N TRP A 348 16.12 35.56 2.45
CA TRP A 348 17.49 35.32 2.89
C TRP A 348 18.24 36.63 3.10
N GLN A 349 19.03 36.69 4.17
CA GLN A 349 19.87 37.83 4.52
C GLN A 349 21.28 37.36 4.83
N PRO A 350 22.31 38.11 4.44
CA PRO A 350 23.67 37.81 4.87
C PRO A 350 23.80 37.95 6.39
N HIS A 351 24.67 37.13 6.95
CA HIS A 351 25.17 37.20 8.32
C HIS A 351 26.71 37.15 8.32
N SER A 352 27.35 37.31 9.48
CA SER A 352 28.81 37.26 9.61
C SER A 352 29.39 35.89 9.28
N ASN A 353 30.69 35.84 8.95
CA ASN A 353 31.47 34.61 8.74
C ASN A 353 30.92 33.69 7.62
N SER A 354 30.45 34.26 6.51
CA SER A 354 29.89 33.48 5.38
C SER A 354 28.73 32.58 5.80
N ILE A 355 27.88 33.10 6.68
CA ILE A 355 26.61 32.49 7.10
C ILE A 355 25.49 33.33 6.48
N SER A 356 24.45 32.67 5.99
CA SER A 356 23.18 33.29 5.61
C SER A 356 22.13 32.99 6.68
N LYS A 357 21.20 33.91 6.90
CA LYS A 357 20.07 33.70 7.82
C LYS A 357 18.73 33.95 7.13
N VAL A 358 17.69 33.27 7.60
CA VAL A 358 16.33 33.41 7.06
C VAL A 358 15.27 33.16 8.13
N LYS A 359 14.12 33.83 8.01
CA LYS A 359 12.96 33.51 8.84
C LYS A 359 12.44 32.11 8.48
N CYS A 360 12.36 31.24 9.48
CA CYS A 360 11.85 29.89 9.35
C CYS A 360 10.77 29.66 10.42
N PRO A 361 9.47 29.78 10.07
CA PRO A 361 8.40 29.76 11.08
C PRO A 361 8.24 28.41 11.79
N GLU A 362 8.44 27.32 11.06
CA GLU A 362 8.35 25.95 11.57
C GLU A 362 9.74 25.43 11.92
N LYS A 363 9.86 24.71 13.05
CA LYS A 363 11.16 24.20 13.50
C LYS A 363 11.71 23.19 12.49
N PRO A 364 12.86 23.44 11.85
CA PRO A 364 13.50 22.48 10.96
C PRO A 364 13.98 21.25 11.72
N ILE A 365 13.85 20.08 11.09
CA ILE A 365 14.46 18.82 11.50
C ILE A 365 15.62 18.44 10.57
N ALA A 366 15.60 18.91 9.32
CA ALA A 366 16.67 18.71 8.37
C ALA A 366 16.73 19.87 7.38
N VAL A 367 17.94 20.17 6.91
CA VAL A 367 18.21 21.10 5.82
C VAL A 367 19.03 20.37 4.78
N VAL A 368 18.58 20.40 3.53
CA VAL A 368 19.24 19.77 2.39
C VAL A 368 19.65 20.86 1.42
N VAL A 369 20.91 20.85 1.02
CA VAL A 369 21.49 21.79 0.05
C VAL A 369 22.11 20.99 -1.09
N ASP A 370 21.67 21.23 -2.33
CA ASP A 370 22.16 20.55 -3.55
C ASP A 370 22.21 19.03 -3.42
N ASN A 371 21.11 18.43 -2.96
CA ASN A 371 20.98 16.99 -2.68
C ASN A 371 21.93 16.46 -1.57
N LYS A 372 22.48 17.34 -0.73
CA LYS A 372 23.28 16.98 0.45
C LYS A 372 22.58 17.41 1.74
N PRO A 373 22.14 16.46 2.59
CA PRO A 373 21.70 16.77 3.94
C PRO A 373 22.85 17.36 4.76
N LEU A 374 22.65 18.54 5.32
CA LEU A 374 23.67 19.22 6.12
C LEU A 374 23.55 18.85 7.60
N LEU A 375 24.67 18.96 8.32
CA LEU A 375 24.70 18.67 9.76
C LEU A 375 24.11 19.83 10.56
N PRO A 376 23.21 19.56 11.53
CA PRO A 376 22.75 20.56 12.49
C PRO A 376 23.83 20.83 13.55
N GLU A 377 23.92 22.08 13.99
CA GLU A 377 24.71 22.54 15.12
C GLU A 377 23.79 23.00 16.26
N PHE A 378 24.33 23.01 17.49
CA PHE A 378 23.55 23.34 18.70
C PHE A 378 23.59 24.83 19.08
N SER A 379 24.45 25.61 18.44
CA SER A 379 24.54 27.04 18.65
C SER A 379 25.05 27.74 17.40
N LEU A 380 24.80 29.05 17.30
CA LEU A 380 25.21 29.85 16.15
C LEU A 380 26.74 29.89 15.99
N GLU A 381 27.48 29.91 17.10
CA GLU A 381 28.94 30.00 17.11
C GLU A 381 29.61 28.73 16.55
N ARG A 382 28.88 27.61 16.52
CA ARG A 382 29.36 26.34 15.99
C ARG A 382 29.08 26.18 14.49
N VAL A 383 28.24 27.04 13.90
CA VAL A 383 27.97 27.01 12.47
C VAL A 383 29.26 27.28 11.71
N ASN A 384 29.67 26.27 10.96
CA ASN A 384 30.82 26.26 10.07
C ASN A 384 30.41 25.76 8.68
N GLN A 385 31.37 25.59 7.77
CA GLN A 385 31.11 25.23 6.38
C GLN A 385 30.14 24.03 6.26
N GLU A 386 29.06 24.22 5.50
CA GLU A 386 28.05 23.19 5.22
C GLU A 386 27.31 22.65 6.46
N THR A 387 27.08 23.52 7.46
CA THR A 387 26.27 23.24 8.64
C THR A 387 25.16 24.27 8.83
N TRP A 388 24.21 23.99 9.73
CA TRP A 388 23.11 24.89 10.02
C TRP A 388 22.74 24.90 11.50
N TYR A 389 22.16 26.01 11.97
CA TYR A 389 21.63 26.17 13.32
C TYR A 389 20.26 26.83 13.25
N TYR A 390 19.34 26.43 14.12
CA TYR A 390 18.03 27.05 14.23
C TYR A 390 17.82 27.67 15.62
N ASP A 391 17.61 28.97 15.64
CA ASP A 391 17.20 29.70 16.83
C ASP A 391 15.68 29.59 17.00
N GLU A 392 15.26 28.77 17.96
CA GLU A 392 13.84 28.50 18.20
C GLU A 392 13.08 29.69 18.79
N LYS A 393 13.76 30.60 19.49
CA LYS A 393 13.17 31.79 20.09
C LYS A 393 12.90 32.84 19.01
N GLU A 394 13.90 33.09 18.17
CA GLU A 394 13.81 34.12 17.11
C GLU A 394 13.19 33.57 15.82
N LYS A 395 13.01 32.25 15.70
CA LYS A 395 12.53 31.54 14.51
C LYS A 395 13.41 31.84 13.28
N LEU A 396 14.73 31.80 13.49
CA LEU A 396 15.74 32.07 12.47
C LEU A 396 16.56 30.81 12.19
N LEU A 397 16.65 30.46 10.91
CA LEU A 397 17.57 29.45 10.42
C LEU A 397 18.85 30.16 9.96
N TYR A 398 19.98 29.72 10.49
CA TYR A 398 21.33 30.12 10.09
C TYR A 398 21.96 28.97 9.31
N LEU A 399 22.55 29.26 8.16
CA LEU A 399 23.02 28.28 7.20
C LEU A 399 24.33 28.74 6.60
N SER A 400 25.35 27.89 6.65
CA SER A 400 26.57 28.08 5.85
C SER A 400 26.50 27.18 4.63
N LEU A 401 26.64 27.77 3.44
CA LEU A 401 26.49 27.09 2.16
C LEU A 401 27.84 26.58 1.61
N PRO A 402 27.84 25.54 0.77
CA PRO A 402 29.03 25.08 0.08
C PRO A 402 29.52 26.12 -0.94
N GLY A 403 30.82 26.42 -0.94
CA GLY A 403 31.40 27.33 -1.93
C GLY A 403 31.01 28.80 -1.70
N GLU A 404 30.31 29.40 -2.66
CA GLU A 404 29.83 30.77 -2.52
C GLU A 404 28.60 30.80 -1.60
N ASN A 405 28.63 31.63 -0.56
CA ASN A 405 27.52 31.74 0.38
C ASN A 405 26.38 32.62 -0.17
N ASP A 406 25.76 32.17 -1.26
CA ASP A 406 24.61 32.82 -1.92
C ASP A 406 23.44 31.83 -2.06
N PRO A 407 22.42 31.90 -1.20
CA PRO A 407 21.25 31.02 -1.24
C PRO A 407 20.52 30.98 -2.58
N ALA A 408 20.64 32.00 -3.43
CA ALA A 408 20.00 32.02 -4.75
C ALA A 408 20.64 31.05 -5.76
N LYS A 409 21.87 30.58 -5.48
CA LYS A 409 22.63 29.67 -6.35
C LYS A 409 22.46 28.20 -5.98
N HIS A 410 21.72 27.89 -4.92
CA HIS A 410 21.60 26.54 -4.38
C HIS A 410 20.15 26.05 -4.32
N GLU A 411 19.95 24.76 -4.50
CA GLU A 411 18.68 24.10 -4.15
C GLU A 411 18.65 23.90 -2.63
N ILE A 412 17.83 24.67 -1.92
CA ILE A 412 17.68 24.55 -0.46
C ILE A 412 16.30 24.00 -0.12
N GLY A 413 16.27 22.80 0.46
CA GLY A 413 15.09 22.16 1.02
C GLY A 413 15.12 22.20 2.55
N VAL A 414 14.10 22.80 3.18
CA VAL A 414 13.94 22.79 4.63
C VAL A 414 12.75 21.91 5.01
N ILE A 415 13.04 20.86 5.77
CA ILE A 415 12.07 19.91 6.27
C ILE A 415 11.81 20.25 7.73
N ALA A 416 10.57 20.55 8.10
CA ALA A 416 10.19 20.90 9.46
C ALA A 416 9.55 19.75 10.24
N ASP A 417 9.43 19.94 11.55
CA ASP A 417 8.91 18.97 12.52
C ASP A 417 7.37 18.83 12.43
N SER A 418 6.85 18.41 11.27
CA SER A 418 5.41 18.30 11.00
C SER A 418 5.09 17.15 10.03
N GLU A 419 4.91 15.93 10.55
CA GLU A 419 4.66 14.73 9.73
C GLU A 419 3.33 14.73 8.96
N LYS A 420 2.48 15.73 9.17
CA LYS A 420 1.15 15.81 8.55
C LYS A 420 1.16 16.43 7.15
N LYS A 421 2.29 16.99 6.70
CA LYS A 421 2.41 17.64 5.40
C LYS A 421 3.14 16.73 4.43
N ASP A 422 2.38 15.84 3.80
CA ASP A 422 2.85 14.95 2.75
C ASP A 422 3.03 15.73 1.43
N ALA A 423 3.96 15.34 0.55
CA ALA A 423 4.14 16.02 -0.72
C ALA A 423 2.96 15.75 -1.66
N ILE A 424 2.61 14.47 -1.81
CA ILE A 424 1.45 14.02 -2.56
C ILE A 424 0.64 13.05 -1.71
N PHE A 425 -0.64 13.32 -1.53
CA PHE A 425 -1.60 12.41 -0.90
C PHE A 425 -2.71 12.04 -1.89
N LEU A 426 -2.67 10.78 -2.33
CA LEU A 426 -3.76 10.11 -3.04
C LEU A 426 -4.79 9.68 -2.00
N ASN A 427 -5.82 10.49 -1.81
CA ASN A 427 -6.80 10.32 -0.75
C ASN A 427 -8.09 9.68 -1.27
N HIS A 428 -8.33 8.41 -0.93
CA HIS A 428 -9.39 7.59 -1.50
C HIS A 428 -9.31 7.46 -3.03
N ALA A 429 -8.11 7.59 -3.59
CA ALA A 429 -7.91 7.57 -5.04
C ALA A 429 -7.88 6.13 -5.56
N ARG A 430 -8.37 5.90 -6.77
CA ARG A 430 -8.38 4.57 -7.40
C ARG A 430 -7.96 4.66 -8.87
N TYR A 431 -7.20 3.68 -9.36
CA TYR A 431 -6.72 3.63 -10.75
C TYR A 431 -5.97 4.90 -11.21
N VAL A 432 -5.16 5.49 -10.32
CA VAL A 432 -4.33 6.66 -10.63
C VAL A 432 -2.88 6.23 -10.81
N THR A 433 -2.25 6.67 -11.90
CA THR A 433 -0.82 6.48 -12.16
C THR A 433 -0.08 7.81 -12.01
N LEU A 434 0.83 7.88 -11.04
CA LEU A 434 1.88 8.90 -10.99
C LEU A 434 3.09 8.40 -11.77
N TYR A 435 3.52 9.16 -12.77
CA TYR A 435 4.60 8.78 -13.68
C TYR A 435 5.68 9.85 -13.78
N GLY A 436 6.96 9.48 -13.62
CA GLY A 436 8.09 10.33 -14.00
C GLY A 436 8.25 11.62 -13.18
N LEU A 437 7.74 11.67 -11.95
CA LEU A 437 7.78 12.84 -11.09
C LEU A 437 9.00 12.80 -10.16
N THR A 438 9.59 13.97 -9.88
CA THR A 438 10.54 14.13 -8.79
C THR A 438 9.81 14.73 -7.58
N VAL A 439 9.87 14.08 -6.41
CA VAL A 439 9.17 14.48 -5.19
C VAL A 439 10.16 14.68 -4.05
N LYS A 440 10.25 15.91 -3.53
CA LYS A 440 11.24 16.28 -2.52
C LYS A 440 10.69 17.11 -1.36
N PHE A 441 11.41 17.04 -0.24
CA PHE A 441 11.40 17.97 0.88
C PHE A 441 10.11 18.08 1.69
N SER A 442 9.20 17.11 1.60
CA SER A 442 7.99 17.13 2.45
C SER A 442 8.33 16.96 3.93
N ASN A 443 7.62 17.67 4.82
CA ASN A 443 7.74 17.47 6.27
C ASN A 443 7.25 16.07 6.71
N GLY A 444 6.31 15.49 5.96
CA GLY A 444 5.78 14.13 6.11
C GLY A 444 6.33 13.14 5.08
N LYS A 445 5.44 12.36 4.47
CA LYS A 445 5.76 11.38 3.43
C LYS A 445 5.90 12.03 2.06
N GLY A 446 6.77 11.47 1.21
CA GLY A 446 6.86 11.89 -0.18
C GLY A 446 5.54 11.64 -0.92
N ILE A 447 5.16 10.37 -1.05
CA ILE A 447 3.87 9.95 -1.63
C ILE A 447 3.13 9.09 -0.61
N LYS A 448 1.91 9.48 -0.32
CA LYS A 448 0.99 8.74 0.54
C LYS A 448 -0.22 8.30 -0.27
N ILE A 449 -0.61 7.05 -0.11
CA ILE A 449 -1.67 6.41 -0.90
C ILE A 449 -2.69 5.79 0.06
N LEU A 450 -3.93 6.25 -0.06
CA LEU A 450 -5.12 5.66 0.53
C LEU A 450 -6.09 5.35 -0.62
N GLY A 451 -6.33 4.07 -0.88
CA GLY A 451 -7.14 3.59 -2.00
C GLY A 451 -6.38 2.58 -2.87
N ASP A 452 -7.06 2.00 -3.84
CA ASP A 452 -6.62 0.79 -4.54
C ASP A 452 -6.28 0.98 -6.02
N HIS A 453 -5.56 0.02 -6.62
CA HIS A 453 -5.16 0.01 -8.04
C HIS A 453 -4.31 1.22 -8.48
N ASN A 454 -3.68 1.91 -7.54
CA ASN A 454 -2.82 3.06 -7.83
C ASN A 454 -1.40 2.62 -8.20
N LYS A 455 -0.73 3.41 -9.04
CA LYS A 455 0.63 3.13 -9.52
C LYS A 455 1.55 4.34 -9.31
N VAL A 456 2.78 4.07 -8.91
CA VAL A 456 3.89 5.03 -8.87
C VAL A 456 5.03 4.47 -9.71
N ILE A 457 5.34 5.13 -10.82
CA ILE A 457 6.17 4.57 -11.88
C ILE A 457 7.28 5.55 -12.28
N LYS A 458 8.54 5.10 -12.29
CA LYS A 458 9.70 5.88 -12.75
C LYS A 458 9.86 7.24 -12.04
N CYS A 459 9.43 7.35 -10.79
CA CYS A 459 9.55 8.58 -10.01
C CYS A 459 10.86 8.62 -9.20
N ASN A 460 11.37 9.84 -8.96
CA ASN A 460 12.43 10.12 -8.00
C ASN A 460 11.81 10.59 -6.68
N ILE A 461 11.94 9.82 -5.61
CA ILE A 461 11.38 10.17 -4.30
C ILE A 461 12.51 10.35 -3.31
N ALA A 462 12.76 11.60 -2.89
CA ALA A 462 13.95 11.89 -2.12
C ALA A 462 13.81 12.97 -1.05
N PHE A 463 14.62 12.86 0.02
CA PHE A 463 14.77 13.90 1.04
C PHE A 463 13.46 14.28 1.75
N ASN A 464 12.53 13.34 1.90
CA ASN A 464 11.28 13.55 2.63
C ASN A 464 11.44 13.20 4.12
N GLY A 465 10.68 13.90 4.98
CA GLY A 465 10.71 13.81 6.44
C GLY A 465 10.51 12.39 6.98
N SER A 466 9.52 11.69 6.42
CA SER A 466 9.08 10.33 6.80
C SER A 466 9.25 9.40 5.58
N HIS A 467 8.39 8.39 5.42
CA HIS A 467 8.46 7.43 4.33
C HIS A 467 8.57 8.09 2.95
N GLY A 468 9.29 7.45 2.03
CA GLY A 468 9.30 7.88 0.62
C GLY A 468 7.94 7.66 -0.01
N ILE A 469 7.52 6.39 -0.11
CA ILE A 469 6.19 6.00 -0.60
C ILE A 469 5.49 5.15 0.48
N THR A 470 4.26 5.48 0.83
CA THR A 470 3.46 4.65 1.75
C THR A 470 2.07 4.40 1.19
N THR A 471 1.63 3.15 1.24
CA THR A 471 0.24 2.77 0.98
C THR A 471 -0.36 2.16 2.23
N PHE A 472 -1.60 2.53 2.56
CA PHE A 472 -2.24 2.09 3.79
C PHE A 472 -3.77 2.05 3.68
N SER A 473 -4.38 1.09 4.37
CA SER A 473 -5.83 1.02 4.53
C SER A 473 -6.27 1.81 5.76
N TYR A 474 -7.39 2.56 5.66
CA TYR A 474 -7.95 3.30 6.78
C TYR A 474 -9.47 3.45 6.67
N GLY A 475 -10.17 3.24 7.79
CA GLY A 475 -11.63 3.28 7.83
C GLY A 475 -12.25 2.28 6.86
N ASN A 476 -13.13 2.77 5.99
CA ASN A 476 -13.82 1.96 4.97
C ASN A 476 -13.06 1.90 3.64
N THR A 477 -11.84 2.43 3.56
CA THR A 477 -11.05 2.44 2.34
C THR A 477 -9.88 1.49 2.48
N ILE A 478 -9.90 0.50 1.59
CA ILE A 478 -8.90 -0.55 1.51
C ILE A 478 -7.90 -0.11 0.46
N ALA A 479 -6.63 -0.07 0.84
CA ALA A 479 -5.55 0.02 -0.12
C ALA A 479 -5.14 -1.40 -0.52
N THR A 480 -5.29 -1.71 -1.79
CA THR A 480 -4.87 -2.98 -2.40
C THR A 480 -4.38 -2.72 -3.81
N ASP A 481 -3.61 -3.66 -4.36
CA ASP A 481 -3.19 -3.65 -5.77
C ASP A 481 -2.40 -2.37 -6.14
N THR A 482 -1.57 -1.93 -5.19
CA THR A 482 -0.69 -0.76 -5.39
C THR A 482 0.60 -1.20 -6.06
N HIS A 483 0.97 -0.56 -7.17
CA HIS A 483 2.20 -0.87 -7.91
C HIS A 483 3.25 0.22 -7.75
N ILE A 484 4.41 -0.12 -7.22
CA ILE A 484 5.57 0.75 -7.05
C ILE A 484 6.66 0.21 -7.97
N ILE A 485 6.83 0.84 -9.15
CA ILE A 485 7.60 0.29 -10.27
C ILE A 485 8.73 1.23 -10.69
N LYS A 486 9.97 0.71 -10.76
CA LYS A 486 11.14 1.40 -11.32
C LYS A 486 11.40 2.79 -10.75
N ASN A 487 11.06 3.00 -9.49
CA ASN A 487 11.32 4.26 -8.81
C ASN A 487 12.74 4.30 -8.26
N ASN A 488 13.29 5.50 -8.16
CA ASN A 488 14.51 5.79 -7.41
C ASN A 488 14.11 6.43 -6.08
N ILE A 489 14.26 5.70 -4.98
CA ILE A 489 13.74 6.05 -3.66
C ILE A 489 14.90 6.17 -2.68
N TYR A 490 15.32 7.39 -2.37
CA TYR A 490 16.57 7.59 -1.64
C TYR A 490 16.58 8.76 -0.68
N HIS A 491 17.37 8.65 0.39
CA HIS A 491 17.49 9.72 1.41
C HIS A 491 16.15 10.19 2.02
N ASN A 492 15.09 9.38 1.97
CA ASN A 492 13.86 9.63 2.73
C ASN A 492 14.06 9.24 4.20
N ALA A 493 13.02 9.42 5.03
CA ALA A 493 13.13 9.31 6.48
C ALA A 493 14.21 10.22 7.05
N ILE A 494 14.35 11.43 6.48
CA ILE A 494 15.43 12.35 6.83
C ILE A 494 15.31 12.88 8.26
N ARG A 495 14.15 12.70 8.92
CA ARG A 495 14.00 12.90 10.36
C ARG A 495 14.99 12.09 11.20
N ASN A 496 15.41 10.93 10.71
CA ASN A 496 16.38 10.06 11.37
C ASN A 496 17.84 10.46 11.04
N TRP A 497 18.05 11.57 10.31
CA TRP A 497 19.37 12.10 9.97
C TRP A 497 19.81 13.20 10.95
N PRO A 498 21.07 13.24 11.42
CA PRO A 498 22.16 12.31 11.14
C PRO A 498 22.03 10.97 11.88
N ARG A 499 22.53 9.89 11.25
CA ARG A 499 22.37 8.51 11.69
C ARG A 499 22.88 8.27 13.12
N GLY A 500 22.06 7.65 13.97
CA GLY A 500 22.51 6.87 15.14
C GLY A 500 23.17 7.63 16.30
N ASN A 501 22.97 8.94 16.46
CA ASN A 501 23.64 9.67 17.54
C ASN A 501 22.68 10.00 18.68
N GLY A 502 22.84 9.36 19.83
CA GLY A 502 21.95 9.39 21.01
C GLY A 502 21.69 10.76 21.66
N GLU A 503 22.22 11.85 21.10
CA GLU A 503 21.93 13.24 21.47
C GLU A 503 20.93 13.93 20.53
N TYR A 504 20.73 13.39 19.32
CA TYR A 504 19.84 13.92 18.30
C TYR A 504 18.58 13.05 18.26
N LYS A 505 17.48 13.61 18.78
CA LYS A 505 16.06 13.19 18.76
C LYS A 505 15.74 11.74 18.30
N GLY A 506 14.96 11.03 19.11
CA GLY A 506 14.44 9.69 18.82
C GLY A 506 13.84 9.54 17.42
N GLY A 507 14.22 8.46 16.74
CA GLY A 507 13.78 8.14 15.39
C GLY A 507 12.46 7.40 15.32
N GLY A 508 11.83 7.44 14.14
CA GLY A 508 10.63 6.70 13.79
C GLY A 508 10.93 5.42 12.99
N TRP A 509 9.93 4.55 12.86
CA TRP A 509 9.98 3.36 12.00
C TRP A 509 9.53 3.72 10.58
N ASP A 510 10.31 4.58 9.93
CA ASP A 510 10.07 5.07 8.58
C ASP A 510 10.76 4.18 7.53
N VAL A 511 10.18 4.10 6.33
CA VAL A 511 10.61 3.15 5.29
C VAL A 511 10.70 3.88 3.95
N GLY A 512 11.69 3.54 3.11
CA GLY A 512 11.78 4.03 1.73
C GLY A 512 10.46 3.84 0.96
N ALA A 513 9.98 2.60 0.84
CA ALA A 513 8.61 2.34 0.40
C ALA A 513 7.94 1.20 1.16
N THR A 514 6.65 1.36 1.49
CA THR A 514 5.96 0.42 2.37
C THR A 514 4.45 0.29 2.15
N GLY A 515 3.93 -0.92 2.36
CA GLY A 515 2.52 -1.29 2.35
C GLY A 515 2.06 -1.61 3.76
N HIS A 516 1.54 -0.60 4.45
CA HIS A 516 1.03 -0.71 5.82
C HIS A 516 -0.38 -1.27 5.82
N SER A 517 -0.51 -2.55 6.15
CA SER A 517 -1.81 -3.24 6.12
C SER A 517 -2.54 -3.12 4.76
N ALA A 518 -1.79 -2.93 3.68
CA ALA A 518 -2.28 -2.88 2.31
C ALA A 518 -1.99 -4.22 1.63
N ALA A 519 -3.04 -4.91 1.17
CA ALA A 519 -2.86 -6.17 0.46
C ALA A 519 -2.28 -5.94 -0.95
N ASN A 520 -1.71 -6.98 -1.57
CA ASN A 520 -1.29 -6.96 -2.97
C ASN A 520 -0.46 -5.71 -3.33
N THR A 521 0.57 -5.39 -2.53
CA THR A 521 1.49 -4.30 -2.90
C THR A 521 2.66 -4.87 -3.68
N TYR A 522 2.91 -4.34 -4.87
CA TYR A 522 3.92 -4.83 -5.80
C TYR A 522 5.10 -3.85 -5.86
N TYR A 523 6.28 -4.30 -5.46
CA TYR A 523 7.55 -3.58 -5.56
C TYR A 523 8.36 -4.20 -6.68
N ILE A 524 8.47 -3.52 -7.82
CA ILE A 524 9.07 -4.07 -9.03
C ILE A 524 10.18 -3.16 -9.56
N GLY A 525 11.40 -3.65 -9.69
CA GLY A 525 12.46 -2.91 -10.40
C GLY A 525 12.94 -1.63 -9.73
N ASN A 526 12.64 -1.40 -8.45
CA ASN A 526 12.98 -0.14 -7.77
C ASN A 526 14.44 -0.13 -7.32
N ILE A 527 15.04 1.05 -7.29
CA ILE A 527 16.31 1.31 -6.61
C ILE A 527 16.01 2.07 -5.33
N VAL A 528 16.35 1.47 -4.19
CA VAL A 528 16.00 1.99 -2.87
C VAL A 528 17.23 2.04 -1.98
N ASN A 529 17.72 3.24 -1.70
CA ASN A 529 19.00 3.38 -1.00
C ASN A 529 19.11 4.59 -0.07
N LYS A 530 20.01 4.52 0.91
CA LYS A 530 20.37 5.64 1.79
C LYS A 530 19.20 6.25 2.56
N ASN A 531 18.07 5.55 2.69
CA ASN A 531 16.95 6.02 3.51
C ASN A 531 17.32 5.94 5.01
N GLY A 532 16.83 6.90 5.80
CA GLY A 532 17.06 7.01 7.24
C GLY A 532 16.35 5.95 8.10
N GLY A 533 15.63 5.01 7.48
CA GLY A 533 15.02 3.85 8.15
C GLY A 533 15.19 2.58 7.33
N GLU A 534 14.15 1.76 7.18
CA GLU A 534 14.19 0.58 6.31
C GLU A 534 14.14 0.96 4.82
N GLY A 535 14.57 0.05 3.94
CA GLY A 535 14.47 0.24 2.49
C GLY A 535 13.05 -0.01 1.98
N LEU A 536 12.68 -1.28 1.84
CA LEU A 536 11.35 -1.72 1.45
C LEU A 536 10.70 -2.50 2.59
N ALA A 537 9.40 -2.31 2.81
CA ALA A 537 8.67 -3.10 3.80
C ALA A 537 7.26 -3.48 3.35
N ALA A 538 6.80 -4.64 3.79
CA ALA A 538 5.39 -5.03 3.67
C ALA A 538 4.88 -5.54 5.01
N SER A 539 3.66 -5.16 5.36
CA SER A 539 2.93 -5.75 6.50
C SER A 539 1.53 -6.23 6.13
N GLY A 540 1.09 -5.94 4.90
CA GLY A 540 -0.13 -6.48 4.32
C GLY A 540 0.11 -7.79 3.56
N LYS A 541 -0.99 -8.52 3.31
CA LYS A 541 -0.96 -9.85 2.69
C LYS A 541 -0.55 -9.76 1.20
N ARG A 542 0.11 -10.80 0.69
CA ARG A 542 0.40 -11.00 -0.75
C ARG A 542 1.20 -9.87 -1.39
N SER A 543 2.08 -9.22 -0.63
CA SER A 543 3.01 -8.25 -1.23
C SER A 543 4.07 -8.99 -2.05
N ILE A 544 4.41 -8.46 -3.23
CA ILE A 544 5.40 -9.03 -4.14
C ILE A 544 6.60 -8.10 -4.22
N PHE A 545 7.80 -8.64 -4.00
CA PHE A 545 9.07 -7.96 -4.24
C PHE A 545 9.76 -8.65 -5.41
N TYR A 546 9.97 -7.95 -6.50
CA TYR A 546 10.56 -8.49 -7.72
C TYR A 546 11.63 -7.52 -8.28
N ASP A 547 12.84 -8.02 -8.51
CA ASP A 547 13.90 -7.30 -9.23
C ASP A 547 14.29 -5.91 -8.64
N ASN A 548 14.21 -5.74 -7.32
CA ASN A 548 14.59 -4.48 -6.67
C ASN A 548 16.08 -4.47 -6.28
N ILE A 549 16.75 -3.33 -6.43
CA ILE A 549 18.05 -3.05 -5.79
C ILE A 549 17.77 -2.30 -4.49
N VAL A 550 18.07 -2.92 -3.35
CA VAL A 550 17.87 -2.31 -2.04
C VAL A 550 19.14 -2.37 -1.22
N MET A 551 19.75 -1.21 -0.95
CA MET A 551 21.09 -1.13 -0.36
C MET A 551 21.28 0.11 0.52
N ASP A 552 22.21 0.06 1.48
CA ASP A 552 22.65 1.20 2.29
C ASP A 552 21.55 1.96 3.04
N ASN A 553 20.42 1.31 3.34
CA ASN A 553 19.38 1.85 4.21
C ASN A 553 19.79 1.67 5.69
N TYR A 554 19.31 2.55 6.56
CA TYR A 554 19.80 2.64 7.95
C TYR A 554 19.59 1.35 8.77
N SER A 555 18.38 0.79 8.72
CA SER A 555 17.97 -0.33 9.58
C SER A 555 18.11 -1.66 8.85
N VAL A 556 17.13 -2.01 8.02
CA VAL A 556 17.10 -3.23 7.21
C VAL A 556 16.77 -2.84 5.76
N ASN A 557 17.38 -3.52 4.79
CA ASN A 557 17.07 -3.28 3.38
C ASN A 557 15.63 -3.71 3.05
N ILE A 558 15.23 -4.94 3.37
CA ILE A 558 13.87 -5.43 3.13
C ILE A 558 13.30 -6.04 4.41
N TYR A 559 12.10 -5.63 4.80
CA TYR A 559 11.35 -6.11 5.97
C TYR A 559 10.00 -6.71 5.53
N ILE A 560 9.76 -7.99 5.80
CA ILE A 560 8.57 -8.74 5.34
C ILE A 560 7.83 -9.35 6.52
#